data_AF-A0A7X9JJK7-F1
#
_entry.id   AF-A0A7X9JJK7-F1
#
_cell.length_a   1.000
_cell.length_b   1.000
_cell.length_c   1.000
_cell.angle_alpha   90.00
_cell.angle_beta   90.00
_cell.angle_gamma   90.00
#
_symmetry.space_group_name_H-M   'P 1'
#
loop_
_entity.id
_entity.type
_entity.pdbx_description
1 polymer ?
#
loop_
_entity_poly.entity_id
_entity_poly.type
_entity_poly.pdbx_seq_one_letter_code
_entity_poly.pdbx_strand_id
1 'polypeptide(L)' 'MSYLFTSESVSEGHPDKVADQISDALLDAFLTADSNSKVACETLVTTGLVVLAGEVRTEG' A
#
# COMPACT_ATOMS: atom_id res chain seq x y z
N MET A 1 26.21 30.58 -4.81
CA MET A 1 26.50 29.14 -4.59
C MET A 1 25.48 28.35 -5.38
N SER A 2 25.92 27.45 -6.26
CA SER A 2 25.01 26.49 -6.90
C SER A 2 24.85 25.28 -5.98
N TYR A 3 23.61 24.96 -5.63
CA TYR A 3 23.24 23.74 -4.90
C TYR A 3 22.84 22.67 -5.93
N LEU A 4 23.31 21.43 -5.76
CA LEU A 4 22.90 20.30 -6.58
C LEU A 4 21.99 19.40 -5.75
N PHE A 5 20.82 19.08 -6.30
CA PHE A 5 19.81 18.21 -5.70
C PHE A 5 19.37 17.17 -6.73
N THR A 6 19.20 15.94 -6.27
CA THR A 6 18.69 14.83 -7.07
C THR A 6 17.55 14.15 -6.33
N SER A 7 16.55 13.74 -7.09
CA SER A 7 15.43 12.93 -6.63
C SER A 7 15.18 11.83 -7.67
N GLU A 8 14.51 10.77 -7.25
CA GLU A 8 14.13 9.65 -8.10
C GLU A 8 12.66 9.28 -7.88
N SER A 9 12.14 8.47 -8.80
CA SER A 9 10.79 7.93 -8.75
C SER A 9 10.82 6.56 -9.43
N VAL A 10 9.83 5.73 -9.13
CA VAL A 10 9.65 4.42 -9.74
C VAL A 10 8.24 4.33 -10.31
N SER A 11 8.07 3.57 -11.38
CA SER A 11 6.76 3.35 -11.99
C SER A 11 5.84 2.52 -11.08
N GLU A 12 4.54 2.55 -11.35
CA GLU A 12 3.53 1.72 -10.67
C GLU A 12 3.84 0.20 -10.66
N GLY A 13 4.61 -0.29 -11.65
CA GLY A 13 5.02 -1.69 -11.75
C GLY A 13 6.23 -2.08 -10.87
N HIS A 14 6.86 -1.14 -10.17
CA HIS A 14 7.91 -1.48 -9.20
C HIS A 14 7.30 -2.32 -8.07
N PRO A 15 7.93 -3.43 -7.64
CA PRO A 15 7.33 -4.34 -6.65
C PRO A 15 6.86 -3.62 -5.38
N ASP A 16 7.64 -2.67 -4.87
CA ASP A 16 7.23 -1.86 -3.71
C ASP A 16 5.97 -1.03 -4.00
N LYS A 17 5.85 -0.45 -5.21
CA LYS A 17 4.65 0.30 -5.60
C LYS A 17 3.46 -0.59 -5.90
N VAL A 18 3.68 -1.83 -6.32
CA VAL A 18 2.62 -2.84 -6.43
C VAL A 18 2.12 -3.22 -5.03
N ALA A 19 3.02 -3.41 -4.06
CA ALA A 19 2.66 -3.65 -2.67
C ALA A 19 1.86 -2.49 -2.07
N ASP A 20 2.33 -1.24 -2.24
CA ASP A 20 1.63 -0.02 -1.80
C ASP A 20 0.21 0.03 -2.39
N GLN A 21 0.07 -0.16 -3.70
CA GLN A 21 -1.23 -0.12 -4.38
C GLN A 21 -2.20 -1.20 -3.89
N ILE A 22 -1.71 -2.42 -3.62
CA ILE A 22 -2.54 -3.49 -3.07
C ILE A 22 -2.99 -3.15 -1.64
N SER A 23 -2.07 -2.65 -0.80
CA SER A 23 -2.40 -2.22 0.57
C SER A 23 -3.44 -1.09 0.58
N ASP A 24 -3.27 -0.08 -0.27
CA ASP A 24 -4.21 1.05 -0.37
C ASP A 24 -5.56 0.62 -0.96
N ALA A 25 -5.57 -0.32 -1.92
CA ALA A 25 -6.83 -0.85 -2.44
C ALA A 25 -7.66 -1.58 -1.37
N LEU A 26 -7.00 -2.28 -0.43
CA LEU A 26 -7.69 -2.88 0.73
C LEU A 26 -8.21 -1.80 1.66
N LEU A 27 -7.40 -0.78 1.97
CA LEU A 27 -7.84 0.38 2.77
C LEU A 27 -9.07 1.05 2.16
N ASP A 28 -9.05 1.33 0.86
CA ASP A 28 -10.16 1.95 0.13
C ASP A 28 -11.43 1.09 0.21
N ALA A 29 -11.30 -0.23 0.04
CA ALA A 29 -12.43 -1.15 0.14
C ALA A 29 -13.06 -1.14 1.54
N PHE A 30 -12.24 -1.19 2.60
CA PHE A 30 -12.71 -1.11 3.98
C PHE A 30 -13.33 0.25 4.30
N LEU A 31 -12.70 1.36 3.90
CA LEU A 31 -13.24 2.70 4.12
C LEU A 31 -14.53 2.96 3.34
N THR A 32 -14.70 2.32 2.18
CA THR A 32 -15.94 2.38 1.40
C THR A 32 -17.08 1.67 2.12
N ALA A 33 -16.81 0.53 2.76
CA ALA A 33 -17.80 -0.23 3.52
C ALA A 33 -18.10 0.37 4.89
N ASP A 34 -17.07 0.81 5.61
CA ASP A 34 -17.13 1.46 6.92
C ASP A 34 -16.09 2.59 7.01
N SER A 35 -16.58 3.83 6.98
CA SER A 35 -15.75 5.04 7.12
C SER A 35 -14.94 5.12 8.42
N ASN A 36 -15.28 4.34 9.46
CA ASN A 36 -14.55 4.29 10.73
C ASN A 36 -13.52 3.14 10.80
N SER A 37 -13.33 2.39 9.72
CA SER A 37 -12.37 1.31 9.62
C SER A 37 -10.97 1.74 10.09
N LYS A 38 -10.31 0.85 10.83
CA LYS A 38 -8.90 0.93 11.19
C LYS A 38 -8.18 -0.20 10.47
N VAL A 39 -7.33 0.16 9.52
CA VAL A 39 -6.65 -0.78 8.63
C VAL A 39 -5.16 -0.51 8.72
N ALA A 40 -4.39 -1.54 9.05
CA ALA A 40 -2.94 -1.56 9.02
C ALA A 40 -2.52 -2.80 8.20
N CYS A 41 -2.79 -2.76 6.89
CA CYS A 41 -2.52 -3.88 5.98
C CYS A 41 -1.14 -3.72 5.31
N GLU A 42 -0.32 -4.74 5.47
CA GLU A 42 1.01 -4.83 4.89
C GLU A 42 1.02 -5.87 3.78
N THR A 43 1.63 -5.52 2.65
CA THR A 43 1.72 -6.39 1.47
C THR A 43 3.18 -6.74 1.19
N LEU A 44 3.50 -8.03 1.15
CA LEU A 44 4.79 -8.52 0.65
C LEU A 44 4.57 -9.23 -0.69
N VAL A 45 5.28 -8.76 -1.72
CA VAL A 45 5.25 -9.36 -3.06
C VAL A 45 6.59 -10.00 -3.40
N THR A 46 6.53 -11.19 -4.00
CA THR A 46 7.70 -11.88 -4.56
C THR A 46 7.26 -12.81 -5.70
N THR A 47 8.19 -13.56 -6.27
CA THR A 47 7.94 -14.43 -7.43
C THR A 47 6.78 -15.39 -7.19
N GLY A 48 5.65 -15.13 -7.86
CA GLY A 48 4.45 -15.97 -7.79
C GLY A 48 3.72 -15.97 -6.45
N LEU A 49 4.01 -15.00 -5.57
CA LEU A 49 3.43 -14.95 -4.23
C LEU A 49 3.12 -13.50 -3.82
N VAL A 50 1.91 -13.31 -3.31
CA VAL A 50 1.50 -12.10 -2.59
C VAL A 50 1.05 -12.54 -1.20
N VAL A 51 1.66 -11.96 -0.17
CA VAL A 51 1.27 -12.18 1.23
C VAL A 51 0.65 -10.88 1.74
N LEU A 52 -0.58 -10.99 2.23
CA LEU A 52 -1.29 -9.93 2.93
C LEU A 52 -1.25 -10.23 4.42
N ALA A 53 -0.79 -9.25 5.21
CA ALA A 53 -0.67 -9.37 6.66
C ALA A 53 -1.11 -8.07 7.35
N GLY A 54 -1.16 -8.09 8.68
CA GLY A 54 -1.52 -6.93 9.51
C GLY A 54 -2.91 -7.04 10.13
N GLU A 55 -3.44 -5.91 10.56
CA GLU A 55 -4.66 -5.85 11.35
C GLU A 55 -5.76 -5.00 10.70
N VAL A 56 -7.01 -5.46 10.83
CA VAL A 56 -8.19 -4.70 10.44
C VAL A 56 -9.22 -4.73 11.57
N ARG A 57 -9.76 -3.56 11.90
CA ARG A 57 -10.95 -3.39 12.73
C ARG A 57 -11.95 -2.53 11.97
N THR A 58 -13.05 -3.14 11.57
CA THR A 58 -14.13 -2.52 10.79
C THR A 58 -15.47 -2.98 11.38
N GLU A 59 -16.51 -2.17 11.20
CA GLU A 59 -17.88 -2.53 11.55
C GLU A 59 -18.66 -2.78 10.24
N GLY A 60 -18.81 -4.06 9.88
CA GLY A 60 -19.44 -4.50 8.64
C GLY A 60 -19.36 -6.01 8.46
#